data_AF-A0A345H2I3-F1
#
_entry.id   AF-A0A345H2I3-F1
#
_cell.length_a   1.000
_cell.length_b   1.000
_cell.length_c   1.000
_cell.angle_alpha   90.00
_cell.angle_beta   90.00
_cell.angle_gamma   90.00
#
_symmetry.space_group_name_H-M   'P 1'
#
loop_
_entity.id
_entity.type
_entity.pdbx_description
1 polymer ?
#
loop_
_entity_poly.entity_id
_entity_poly.type
_entity_poly.pdbx_seq_one_letter_code
_entity_poly.pdbx_strand_id
1 'polypeptide(L)'
;MIKIVLYIIGIIVAFIVVALLLIFMNYFLFIKPKDTKRGWRIRSLGRDAISYQEKIGNEWKGIKIDGEMLIGKIRKVLFFKTEEKWTEYPEWAQHREKIIDRIKLDFPPKTTEYKNDE
;
A
#
# COMPACT_ATOMS: atom_id res chain seq x y z
N MET A 1 31.75 21.51 -29.56
CA MET A 1 31.13 20.19 -29.29
C MET A 1 31.00 19.92 -27.78
N ILE A 2 32.08 19.92 -26.99
CA ILE A 2 32.07 19.64 -25.53
C ILE A 2 31.12 20.56 -24.73
N LYS A 3 31.10 21.88 -25.00
CA LYS A 3 30.20 22.83 -24.32
C LYS A 3 28.72 22.53 -24.54
N ILE A 4 28.35 22.08 -25.75
CA ILE A 4 26.97 21.72 -26.09
C ILE A 4 26.57 20.45 -25.34
N VAL A 5 27.46 19.47 -25.26
CA VAL A 5 27.24 18.24 -24.50
C VAL A 5 27.04 18.52 -23.01
N LEU A 6 27.88 19.38 -22.41
CA LEU A 6 27.75 19.78 -21.00
C LEU A 6 26.43 20.51 -20.71
N TYR A 7 25.98 21.36 -21.64
CA TYR A 7 24.70 22.06 -21.52
C TYR A 7 23.50 21.11 -21.56
N ILE A 8 23.52 20.13 -22.47
CA ILE A 8 22.49 19.09 -22.58
C ILE A 8 22.43 18.25 -21.29
N ILE A 9 23.59 17.83 -20.75
CA ILE A 9 23.65 17.09 -19.49
C ILE A 9 23.08 17.93 -18.34
N GLY A 10 23.43 19.21 -18.25
CA GLY A 10 22.90 20.12 -17.24
C GLY A 10 21.36 20.23 -17.27
N ILE A 11 20.79 20.32 -18.47
CA ILE A 11 19.33 20.34 -18.65
C ILE A 11 18.69 19.03 -18.19
N ILE A 12 19.25 17.88 -18.57
CA ILE A 12 18.75 16.57 -18.16
C ILE A 12 18.77 16.44 -16.64
N VAL A 13 19.87 16.83 -15.99
CA VAL A 13 19.99 16.81 -14.53
C VAL A 13 18.94 17.73 -13.88
N ALA A 14 18.73 18.94 -14.42
CA ALA A 14 17.70 19.84 -13.91
C ALA A 14 16.30 19.22 -13.99
N PHE A 15 15.95 18.57 -15.11
CA PHE A 15 14.67 17.87 -15.25
C PHE A 15 14.52 16.71 -14.26
N ILE A 16 15.57 15.93 -14.02
CA ILE A 16 15.56 14.85 -13.03
C ILE A 16 15.30 15.41 -11.64
N VAL A 17 15.98 16.50 -11.26
CA VAL A 17 15.79 17.16 -9.95
C VAL A 17 14.36 17.67 -9.79
N VAL A 18 13.80 18.33 -10.81
CA VAL A 18 12.41 18.80 -10.79
C VAL A 18 11.44 17.62 -10.67
N ALA A 19 11.65 16.53 -11.41
CA ALA A 19 10.81 15.34 -11.32
C ALA A 19 10.84 14.72 -9.91
N LEU A 20 12.02 14.62 -9.30
CA LEU A 20 12.16 14.14 -7.92
C LEU A 20 11.44 15.04 -6.90
N LEU A 21 11.54 16.36 -7.06
CA LEU A 21 10.83 17.33 -6.20
C LEU A 21 9.31 17.18 -6.32
N LEU A 22 8.79 17.00 -7.55
CA LEU A 22 7.35 16.79 -7.78
C LEU A 22 6.86 15.47 -7.15
N ILE A 23 7.64 14.40 -7.25
CA ILE A 23 7.33 13.11 -6.60
C ILE A 23 7.28 13.28 -5.07
N PHE A 24 8.29 13.95 -4.50
CA PHE A 24 8.37 14.16 -3.05
C PHE A 24 7.21 15.03 -2.55
N MET A 25 6.90 16.11 -3.26
CA MET A 25 5.78 17.00 -2.95
C MET A 25 4.45 16.25 -3.01
N ASN A 26 4.22 15.42 -4.03
CA ASN A 26 3.01 14.61 -4.13
C ASN A 26 2.86 13.65 -2.93
N TYR A 27 3.94 12.99 -2.53
CA TYR A 27 3.95 12.09 -1.38
C TYR A 27 3.61 12.82 -0.07
N PHE A 28 4.21 13.99 0.16
CA PHE A 28 4.04 14.72 1.41
C PHE A 28 2.71 15.47 1.51
N LEU A 29 2.20 16.02 0.40
CA LEU A 29 0.98 16.82 0.40
C LEU A 29 -0.30 15.99 0.28
N PHE A 30 -0.28 14.89 -0.46
CA PHE A 30 -1.52 14.16 -0.77
C PHE A 30 -1.61 12.79 -0.09
N ILE A 31 -0.51 12.02 -0.08
CA ILE A 31 -0.53 10.64 0.42
C ILE A 31 -0.47 10.63 1.96
N LYS A 32 0.54 11.26 2.54
CA LYS A 32 0.77 11.26 4.00
C LYS A 32 -0.43 11.83 4.81
N PRO A 33 -1.08 12.94 4.39
CA PRO A 33 -2.22 13.48 5.14
C PRO A 33 -3.48 12.64 4.99
N LYS A 34 -3.68 11.98 3.85
CA LYS A 34 -4.83 11.09 3.61
C LYS A 34 -4.80 9.88 4.55
N ASP A 35 -3.65 9.22 4.66
CA ASP A 35 -3.46 8.10 5.60
C ASP A 35 -3.68 8.57 7.04
N THR A 36 -3.13 9.73 7.39
CA THR A 36 -3.24 10.29 8.76
C THR A 36 -4.68 10.64 9.11
N LYS A 37 -5.47 11.20 8.17
CA LYS A 37 -6.89 11.49 8.36
C LYS A 37 -7.75 10.23 8.44
N ARG A 38 -7.45 9.21 7.65
CA ARG A 38 -8.18 7.93 7.65
C ARG A 38 -7.88 7.08 8.88
N GLY A 39 -6.68 7.22 9.45
CA GLY A 39 -6.21 6.43 10.59
C GLY A 39 -5.80 5.01 10.24
N TRP A 40 -5.87 4.61 8.97
CA TRP A 40 -5.44 3.30 8.48
C TRP A 40 -4.82 3.44 7.08
N ARG A 41 -3.97 2.48 6.71
CA ARG A 41 -3.32 2.40 5.40
C ARG A 41 -2.97 0.96 5.06
N ILE A 42 -2.76 0.67 3.77
CA ILE A 42 -2.28 -0.64 3.31
C ILE A 42 -0.97 -0.47 2.58
N ARG A 43 -0.02 -1.36 2.85
CA ARG A 43 1.28 -1.42 2.20
C ARG A 43 1.47 -2.77 1.54
N SER A 44 2.15 -2.82 0.40
CA SER A 44 2.63 -4.09 -0.16
C SER A 44 3.70 -4.67 0.74
N LEU A 45 3.63 -5.97 1.03
CA LEU A 45 4.65 -6.70 1.77
C LEU A 45 5.23 -7.78 0.86
N GLY A 46 6.35 -7.46 0.21
CA GLY A 46 6.92 -8.31 -0.84
C GLY A 46 6.04 -8.34 -2.10
N ARG A 47 6.13 -9.45 -2.85
CA ARG A 47 5.40 -9.62 -4.12
C ARG A 47 3.90 -9.85 -3.89
N ASP A 48 3.59 -10.75 -2.96
CA ASP A 48 2.26 -11.36 -2.90
C ASP A 48 1.44 -10.88 -1.69
N ALA A 49 2.05 -10.70 -0.52
CA ALA A 49 1.36 -10.28 0.70
C ALA A 49 1.11 -8.77 0.77
N ILE A 50 0.23 -8.37 1.71
CA ILE A 50 -0.01 -6.98 2.09
C ILE A 50 0.13 -6.83 3.60
N SER A 51 0.43 -5.61 4.04
CA SER A 51 0.37 -5.19 5.43
C SER A 51 -0.75 -4.17 5.60
N TYR A 52 -1.82 -4.56 6.28
CA TYR A 52 -2.84 -3.62 6.77
C TYR A 52 -2.29 -2.95 8.03
N GLN A 53 -2.34 -1.63 8.10
CA GLN A 53 -1.82 -0.86 9.24
C GLN A 53 -2.87 0.11 9.76
N GLU A 54 -3.01 0.18 11.08
CA GLU A 54 -3.86 1.13 11.78
C GLU A 54 -3.01 2.02 12.70
N LYS A 55 -3.39 3.29 12.79
CA LYS A 55 -2.72 4.26 13.65
C LYS A 55 -3.29 4.12 15.06
N ILE A 56 -2.49 3.57 15.95
CA ILE A 56 -2.83 3.40 17.37
C ILE A 56 -1.93 4.32 18.18
N GLY A 57 -2.50 5.43 18.68
CA GLY A 57 -1.73 6.51 19.28
C GLY A 57 -0.84 7.22 18.24
N ASN A 58 0.47 7.24 18.48
CA ASN A 58 1.45 7.84 17.55
C ASN A 58 2.15 6.83 16.64
N GLU A 59 1.79 5.55 16.75
CA GLU A 59 2.46 4.45 16.03
C GLU A 59 1.54 3.81 15.00
N TRP A 60 2.15 3.32 13.93
CA TRP A 60 1.47 2.50 12.93
C TRP A 60 1.69 1.03 13.29
N LYS A 61 0.62 0.35 13.71
CA LYS A 61 0.65 -1.09 13.99
C LYS A 61 0.07 -1.84 12.81
N GLY A 62 0.69 -2.95 12.43
CA GLY A 62 0.33 -3.68 11.21
C GLY A 62 0.08 -5.15 11.44
N ILE A 63 -0.86 -5.70 10.67
CA ILE A 63 -1.04 -7.15 10.50
C ILE A 63 -0.68 -7.52 9.06
N LYS A 64 -0.13 -8.73 8.88
CA LYS A 64 0.15 -9.30 7.57
C LYS A 64 -1.10 -10.03 7.09
N ILE A 65 -1.50 -9.76 5.85
CA ILE A 65 -2.50 -10.53 5.12
C ILE A 65 -1.78 -11.16 3.94
N ASP A 66 -1.82 -12.48 3.88
CA ASP A 66 -1.19 -13.22 2.80
C ASP A 66 -2.00 -13.10 1.51
N GLY A 67 -1.34 -13.34 0.40
CA GLY A 67 -1.96 -13.24 -0.91
C GLY A 67 -1.14 -13.95 -1.96
N GLU A 68 -1.69 -13.99 -3.16
CA GLU A 68 -1.06 -14.54 -4.34
C GLU A 68 -1.32 -13.62 -5.53
N MET A 69 -0.32 -13.45 -6.39
CA MET A 69 -0.46 -12.69 -7.62
C MET A 69 -0.96 -13.60 -8.75
N LEU A 70 -2.02 -13.18 -9.42
CA LEU A 70 -2.61 -13.89 -10.55
C LEU A 70 -2.38 -13.16 -11.86
N ILE A 71 -2.46 -13.90 -12.95
CA ILE A 71 -2.44 -13.36 -14.32
C ILE A 71 -3.87 -13.29 -14.84
N GLY A 72 -4.22 -12.17 -15.47
CA GLY A 72 -5.52 -11.97 -16.12
C GLY A 72 -6.34 -10.84 -15.52
N LYS A 73 -7.68 -10.99 -15.55
CA LYS A 73 -8.62 -9.96 -15.08
C LYS A 73 -8.57 -9.79 -13.56
N ILE A 74 -8.54 -10.90 -12.84
CA ILE A 74 -8.19 -10.92 -11.42
C ILE A 74 -6.68 -10.97 -11.34
N ARG A 75 -6.09 -10.02 -10.61
CA ARG A 75 -4.64 -9.86 -10.52
C ARG A 75 -4.08 -10.30 -9.18
N LYS A 76 -4.95 -10.54 -8.20
CA LYS A 76 -4.55 -10.86 -6.84
C LYS A 76 -5.63 -11.68 -6.12
N VAL A 77 -5.20 -12.64 -5.31
CA VAL A 77 -6.02 -13.28 -4.27
C VAL A 77 -5.49 -12.82 -2.92
N LEU A 78 -6.36 -12.47 -1.99
CA LEU A 78 -6.00 -12.23 -0.60
C LEU A 78 -6.62 -13.32 0.28
N PHE A 79 -5.79 -13.91 1.14
CA PHE A 79 -6.17 -14.95 2.08
C PHE A 79 -6.36 -14.33 3.46
N PHE A 80 -7.60 -14.29 3.93
CA PHE A 80 -7.95 -13.81 5.26
C PHE A 80 -8.02 -14.96 6.24
N LYS A 81 -7.54 -14.73 7.47
CA LYS A 81 -7.82 -15.64 8.58
C LYS A 81 -9.31 -15.98 8.67
N THR A 82 -9.63 -17.26 8.86
CA THR A 82 -10.97 -17.67 9.31
C THR A 82 -11.36 -16.88 10.57
N GLU A 83 -12.64 -16.81 10.89
CA GLU A 83 -13.11 -16.09 12.07
C GLU A 83 -12.47 -16.61 13.36
N GLU A 84 -12.30 -17.93 13.47
CA GLU A 84 -11.62 -18.59 14.59
C GLU A 84 -10.14 -18.21 14.65
N LYS A 85 -9.41 -18.29 13.53
CA LYS A 85 -7.97 -17.95 13.46
C LYS A 85 -7.72 -16.45 13.54
N TRP A 86 -8.73 -15.61 13.29
CA TRP A 86 -8.60 -14.15 13.38
C TRP A 86 -8.23 -13.69 14.80
N THR A 87 -8.60 -14.48 15.81
CA THR A 87 -8.24 -14.27 17.22
C THR A 87 -6.73 -14.24 17.47
N GLU A 88 -5.92 -14.82 16.57
CA GLU A 88 -4.45 -14.77 16.64
C GLU A 88 -3.88 -13.37 16.36
N TYR A 89 -4.64 -12.49 15.72
CA TYR A 89 -4.21 -11.12 15.52
C TYR A 89 -4.24 -10.32 16.84
N PRO A 90 -3.48 -9.23 16.95
CA PRO A 90 -3.52 -8.38 18.13
C PRO A 90 -4.93 -7.82 18.40
N GLU A 91 -5.22 -7.51 19.66
CA GLU A 91 -6.53 -7.02 20.12
C GLU A 91 -7.08 -5.84 19.30
N TRP A 92 -6.22 -4.89 18.93
CA TRP A 92 -6.61 -3.74 18.11
C TRP A 92 -7.16 -4.10 16.72
N ALA A 93 -6.85 -5.30 16.23
CA ALA A 93 -7.22 -5.79 14.90
C ALA A 93 -8.39 -6.80 14.94
N GLN A 94 -9.10 -6.94 16.06
CA GLN A 94 -10.16 -7.96 16.19
C GLN A 94 -11.46 -7.65 15.43
N HIS A 95 -11.66 -6.41 14.97
CA HIS A 95 -12.79 -6.05 14.12
C HIS A 95 -12.60 -6.49 12.66
N ARG A 96 -12.68 -7.80 12.43
CA ARG A 96 -12.42 -8.46 11.14
C ARG A 96 -13.13 -7.81 9.95
N GLU A 97 -14.45 -7.68 10.02
CA GLU A 97 -15.27 -7.17 8.92
C GLU A 97 -14.87 -5.75 8.50
N LYS A 98 -14.68 -4.87 9.49
CA LYS A 98 -14.22 -3.49 9.29
C LYS A 98 -12.87 -3.44 8.57
N ILE A 99 -11.94 -4.33 8.93
CA ILE A 99 -10.63 -4.39 8.29
C ILE A 99 -10.76 -4.89 6.85
N ILE A 100 -11.55 -5.94 6.62
CA ILE A 100 -11.81 -6.48 5.28
C ILE A 100 -12.45 -5.42 4.38
N ASP A 101 -13.42 -4.67 4.88
CA ASP A 101 -14.06 -3.60 4.11
C ASP A 101 -13.09 -2.49 3.74
N ARG A 102 -12.20 -2.09 4.67
CA ARG A 102 -11.12 -1.14 4.38
C ARG A 102 -10.15 -1.69 3.32
N ILE A 103 -9.82 -2.98 3.38
CA ILE A 103 -8.98 -3.64 2.38
C ILE A 103 -9.63 -3.61 1.00
N LYS A 104 -10.94 -3.87 0.91
CA LYS A 104 -11.70 -3.81 -0.35
C LYS A 104 -11.72 -2.42 -0.98
N LEU A 105 -11.53 -1.34 -0.21
CA LEU A 105 -11.44 0.02 -0.77
C LEU A 105 -10.17 0.22 -1.61
N ASP A 106 -9.04 -0.36 -1.18
CA ASP A 106 -7.77 -0.26 -1.90
C ASP A 106 -7.55 -1.43 -2.88
N PHE A 107 -8.21 -2.57 -2.63
CA PHE A 107 -8.18 -3.79 -3.46
C PHE A 107 -9.59 -4.14 -3.96
N PRO A 108 -10.14 -3.44 -4.96
CA PRO A 108 -11.54 -3.64 -5.34
C PRO A 108 -11.82 -5.06 -5.87
N PRO A 109 -13.00 -5.66 -5.57
CA PRO A 109 -13.37 -7.00 -6.02
C PRO A 109 -13.33 -7.22 -7.54
N LYS A 110 -13.36 -6.13 -8.32
CA LYS A 110 -13.20 -6.17 -9.78
C LYS A 110 -11.85 -6.75 -10.23
N THR A 111 -10.82 -6.61 -9.40
CA THR A 111 -9.43 -7.02 -9.71
C THR A 111 -8.81 -7.91 -8.65
N THR A 112 -9.51 -8.16 -7.54
CA THR A 112 -9.01 -8.93 -6.40
C THR A 112 -10.05 -9.93 -5.92
N GLU A 113 -9.62 -11.17 -5.74
CA GLU A 113 -10.40 -12.25 -5.14
C GLU A 113 -10.06 -12.40 -3.66
N TYR A 114 -11.00 -12.90 -2.89
CA TYR A 114 -10.90 -13.03 -1.44
C TYR A 114 -11.23 -14.46 -1.03
N LYS A 115 -10.34 -15.07 -0.26
CA LYS A 115 -10.53 -16.42 0.29
C LYS A 115 -10.24 -16.41 1.78
N ASN A 116 -10.86 -17.33 2.51
CA ASN A 116 -10.36 -17.63 3.84
C ASN A 116 -9.19 -18.62 3.68
N ASP A 117 -8.17 -18.46 4.51
CA ASP A 117 -7.17 -19.52 4.68
C ASP A 117 -7.84 -20.75 5.32
N GLU A 118 -7.39 -21.93 4.93
CA GLU A 118 -7.86 -23.21 5.47
C GLU A 118 -7.30 -23.41 6.89
#